data_AF-A0A254RMA1-F1
#
_entry.id   AF-A0A254RMA1-F1
#
_cell.length_a   1.000
_cell.length_b   1.000
_cell.length_c   1.000
_cell.angle_alpha   90.00
_cell.angle_beta   90.00
_cell.angle_gamma   90.00
#
_symmetry.space_group_name_H-M   'P 1'
#
loop_
_entity.id
_entity.type
_entity.pdbx_description
1 polymer ?
#
loop_
_entity_poly.entity_id
_entity_poly.type
_entity_poly.pdbx_seq_one_letter_code
_entity_poly.pdbx_strand_id
1 'polypeptide(L)'
;TGTFDGQGFAIKGLYFNDESEENVGLFGYVGSDGKVENVGVEDSYFRGQNYVGGVTGFNEGSITNCYNSGSVNATGKFATVGGVTGSNEGSVTNCYNSGSVNTTGEYYVGGVTGSNGGSVTNCYNSGSVNTTGKYSYVGGVTGFNEGSVTNSFAKTGSAENLIDQDFGNSFGSGFKTGEEFSNGTVAALLHNGIDGSVWGQNLADEISYPDFSGKIEFNYGSIVIAADKSKATILGNSTETANVPNPVEVNSVEFERTFVASPEGLNIANTIVLPFSTNEGTTANADFYAFTGVTVEDGVYTAEFRTEVKVAALEAGVPYAVILKEEATNLNMTLGSPVSVQTAELNNPKVGDWEFTGSYANRYWENGCTALECVYGFAAADDVDGIYKAGDFVKGGSDVSVKPMRAVLSRTSDQSNSGNGMLRAPAYRGVSRAIAEDVPEVIAVLFGNADGEVTFVGQMNTRTGNITLEKADRWFDMKGRRLNGKPTVKGTYYNNGKKVIIK
;
A
#
# COMPACT_ATOMS: atom_id res chain seq x y z
N THR A 1 39.17 9.59 6.17
CA THR A 1 38.40 10.42 5.21
C THR A 1 37.85 9.52 4.12
N GLY A 2 36.82 9.96 3.40
CA GLY A 2 36.11 9.15 2.41
C GLY A 2 34.59 9.23 2.60
N THR A 3 33.84 8.74 1.62
CA THR A 3 32.38 8.74 1.63
C THR A 3 31.86 7.31 1.72
N PHE A 4 30.98 7.07 2.68
CA PHE A 4 30.16 5.88 2.75
C PHE A 4 28.69 6.27 2.52
N ASP A 5 28.08 5.74 1.46
CA ASP A 5 26.66 5.90 1.15
C ASP A 5 25.96 4.55 1.26
N GLY A 6 25.07 4.42 2.23
CA GLY A 6 24.27 3.23 2.48
C GLY A 6 23.11 3.05 1.51
N GLN A 7 22.81 4.03 0.65
CA GLN A 7 21.72 3.99 -0.34
C GLN A 7 20.34 3.66 0.25
N GLY A 8 20.11 4.03 1.52
CA GLY A 8 18.87 3.78 2.25
C GLY A 8 18.78 2.38 2.87
N PHE A 9 19.82 1.55 2.77
CA PHE A 9 19.86 0.24 3.40
C PHE A 9 20.30 0.31 4.86
N ALA A 10 19.86 -0.68 5.64
CA ALA A 10 20.31 -0.91 7.01
C ALA A 10 21.37 -2.03 7.08
N ILE A 11 22.35 -1.84 7.96
CA ILE A 11 23.29 -2.88 8.38
C ILE A 11 22.77 -3.46 9.70
N LYS A 12 22.64 -4.80 9.76
CA LYS A 12 22.00 -5.49 10.89
C LYS A 12 22.91 -6.52 11.54
N GLY A 13 22.66 -6.81 12.82
CA GLY A 13 23.30 -7.93 13.52
C GLY A 13 24.77 -7.70 13.89
N LEU A 14 25.21 -6.44 14.00
CA LEU A 14 26.57 -6.13 14.44
C LEU A 14 26.68 -6.33 15.96
N TYR A 15 27.76 -6.97 16.41
CA TYR A 15 28.04 -7.16 17.82
C TYR A 15 29.46 -6.74 18.14
N PHE A 16 29.61 -5.71 18.97
CA PHE A 16 30.88 -5.24 19.51
C PHE A 16 30.78 -5.11 21.03
N ASN A 17 31.71 -5.72 21.76
CA ASN A 17 31.69 -5.75 23.22
C ASN A 17 33.12 -5.77 23.77
N ASP A 18 33.74 -4.58 23.85
CA ASP A 18 35.05 -4.40 24.45
C ASP A 18 35.07 -3.09 25.28
N GLU A 19 35.11 -3.24 26.60
CA GLU A 19 35.08 -2.12 27.54
C GLU A 19 36.39 -1.34 27.64
N SER A 20 37.43 -1.77 26.93
CA SER A 20 38.72 -1.08 26.86
C SER A 20 38.90 -0.21 25.63
N GLU A 21 38.00 -0.36 24.65
CA GLU A 21 38.10 0.34 23.37
C GLU A 21 37.32 1.66 23.37
N GLU A 22 37.94 2.70 22.84
CA GLU A 22 37.32 4.00 22.60
C GLU A 22 36.93 4.14 21.13
N ASN A 23 36.05 5.10 20.82
CA ASN A 23 35.61 5.40 19.45
C ASN A 23 34.92 4.19 18.82
N VAL A 24 33.75 3.86 19.36
CA VAL A 24 32.99 2.67 18.97
C VAL A 24 31.70 3.09 18.26
N GLY A 25 31.43 2.42 17.14
CA GLY A 25 30.22 2.53 16.34
C GLY A 25 30.38 1.77 15.04
N LEU A 26 29.45 1.93 14.07
CA LEU A 26 29.67 1.43 12.71
C LEU A 26 30.99 1.95 12.14
N PHE A 27 31.32 3.21 12.43
CA PHE A 27 32.63 3.81 12.22
C PHE A 27 33.20 4.28 13.56
N GLY A 28 34.48 4.00 13.84
CA GLY A 28 35.07 4.53 15.06
C GLY A 28 35.24 6.05 15.00
N TYR A 29 35.78 6.53 13.88
CA TYR A 29 36.11 7.94 13.68
C TYR A 29 35.83 8.38 12.23
N VAL A 30 35.09 9.49 12.09
CA VAL A 30 34.82 10.16 10.80
C VAL A 30 35.58 11.48 10.78
N GLY A 31 36.70 11.55 10.06
CA GLY A 31 37.51 12.77 9.97
C GLY A 31 36.83 13.90 9.17
N SER A 32 37.43 15.10 9.16
CA SER A 32 36.83 16.33 8.62
C SER A 32 36.26 16.28 7.20
N ASP A 33 36.89 15.53 6.29
CA ASP A 33 36.40 15.33 4.90
C ASP A 33 35.57 14.03 4.74
N GLY A 34 35.28 13.36 5.85
CA GLY A 34 34.53 12.11 5.90
C GLY A 34 33.02 12.34 5.79
N LYS A 35 32.33 11.44 5.10
CA LYS A 35 30.87 11.45 4.98
C LYS A 35 30.28 10.08 5.23
N VAL A 36 29.24 10.01 6.04
CA VAL A 36 28.40 8.82 6.22
C VAL A 36 26.97 9.22 5.92
N GLU A 37 26.37 8.58 4.92
CA GLU A 37 25.10 8.98 4.35
C GLU A 37 24.16 7.78 4.18
N ASN A 38 22.86 7.98 4.40
CA ASN A 38 21.77 7.07 4.03
C ASN A 38 21.93 5.63 4.55
N VAL A 39 22.36 5.44 5.81
CA VAL A 39 22.53 4.12 6.41
C VAL A 39 21.81 3.99 7.76
N GLY A 40 21.13 2.86 7.93
CA GLY A 40 20.57 2.42 9.20
C GLY A 40 21.46 1.42 9.94
N VAL A 41 21.44 1.47 11.27
CA VAL A 41 22.05 0.45 12.12
C VAL A 41 20.96 -0.20 12.95
N GLU A 42 20.65 -1.47 12.68
CA GLU A 42 19.54 -2.19 13.29
C GLU A 42 19.99 -3.48 13.95
N ASP A 43 19.21 -4.00 14.91
CA ASP A 43 19.47 -5.29 15.57
C ASP A 43 20.93 -5.49 16.00
N SER A 44 21.55 -4.40 16.45
CA SER A 44 23.00 -4.33 16.71
C SER A 44 23.27 -3.96 18.16
N TYR A 45 24.47 -4.32 18.63
CA TYR A 45 24.92 -4.08 19.99
C TYR A 45 26.35 -3.54 19.98
N PHE A 46 26.52 -2.35 20.54
CA PHE A 46 27.83 -1.73 20.75
C PHE A 46 28.06 -1.49 22.23
N ARG A 47 29.21 -1.95 22.73
CA ARG A 47 29.70 -1.65 24.06
C ARG A 47 31.18 -1.30 24.03
N GLY A 48 31.50 -0.07 24.46
CA GLY A 48 32.83 0.52 24.49
C GLY A 48 33.17 1.23 25.81
N GLN A 49 34.38 1.75 25.92
CA GLN A 49 34.83 2.56 27.04
C GLN A 49 34.31 4.00 26.97
N ASN A 50 34.67 4.72 25.90
CA ASN A 50 34.38 6.15 25.72
C ASN A 50 34.13 6.45 24.23
N TYR A 51 33.42 7.54 23.94
CA TYR A 51 33.01 7.92 22.58
C TYR A 51 32.32 6.77 21.85
N VAL A 52 31.13 6.41 22.35
CA VAL A 52 30.35 5.31 21.80
C VAL A 52 29.11 5.88 21.11
N GLY A 53 28.91 5.54 19.84
CA GLY A 53 27.72 5.86 19.05
C GLY A 53 27.24 4.68 18.24
N GLY A 54 25.97 4.67 17.81
CA GLY A 54 25.47 3.63 16.92
C GLY A 54 26.07 3.73 15.51
N VAL A 55 26.20 4.96 15.00
CA VAL A 55 26.77 5.24 13.67
C VAL A 55 28.26 5.57 13.77
N THR A 56 28.63 6.50 14.67
CA THR A 56 30.06 6.82 14.86
C THR A 56 30.45 7.12 16.30
N GLY A 57 31.66 6.72 16.70
CA GLY A 57 32.21 7.07 18.01
C GLY A 57 32.56 8.57 18.09
N PHE A 58 33.31 9.06 17.12
CA PHE A 58 33.73 10.46 17.02
C PHE A 58 33.55 11.00 15.60
N ASN A 59 33.00 12.20 15.46
CA ASN A 59 32.71 12.84 14.17
C ASN A 59 33.33 14.23 14.07
N GLU A 60 34.18 14.46 13.07
CA GLU A 60 34.60 15.78 12.58
C GLU A 60 34.06 16.08 11.18
N GLY A 61 33.49 15.09 10.50
CA GLY A 61 32.92 15.20 9.15
C GLY A 61 31.40 15.38 9.17
N SER A 62 30.71 14.76 8.21
CA SER A 62 29.25 14.84 8.09
C SER A 62 28.55 13.49 8.20
N ILE A 63 27.54 13.41 9.07
CA ILE A 63 26.62 12.28 9.19
C ILE A 63 25.23 12.76 8.75
N THR A 64 24.67 12.16 7.69
CA THR A 64 23.42 12.64 7.06
C THR A 64 22.46 11.49 6.77
N ASN A 65 21.16 11.66 7.08
CA ASN A 65 20.12 10.66 6.80
C ASN A 65 20.46 9.27 7.38
N CYS A 66 21.02 9.24 8.58
CA CYS A 66 21.44 8.00 9.25
C CYS A 66 20.62 7.73 10.50
N TYR A 67 20.51 6.48 10.90
CA TYR A 67 19.82 6.15 12.14
C TYR A 67 20.41 4.96 12.88
N ASN A 68 20.09 4.89 14.18
CA ASN A 68 20.36 3.75 15.03
C ASN A 68 19.07 3.27 15.71
N SER A 69 18.79 1.96 15.60
CA SER A 69 17.81 1.25 16.44
C SER A 69 18.47 0.18 17.32
N GLY A 70 19.79 0.00 17.21
CA GLY A 70 20.59 -0.89 18.05
C GLY A 70 20.87 -0.34 19.45
N SER A 71 21.42 -1.20 20.32
CA SER A 71 21.79 -0.83 21.69
C SER A 71 23.21 -0.26 21.75
N VAL A 72 23.35 0.94 22.32
CA VAL A 72 24.63 1.63 22.49
C VAL A 72 24.96 1.74 23.98
N ASN A 73 26.12 1.23 24.38
CA ASN A 73 26.49 1.08 25.79
C ASN A 73 27.91 1.60 26.03
N ALA A 74 28.11 2.38 27.09
CA ALA A 74 29.44 2.83 27.50
C ALA A 74 29.70 2.54 28.99
N THR A 75 30.94 2.18 29.33
CA THR A 75 31.31 1.81 30.71
C THR A 75 32.41 2.67 31.33
N GLY A 76 33.08 3.50 30.53
CA GLY A 76 34.16 4.36 31.01
C GLY A 76 33.71 5.34 32.08
N LYS A 77 34.61 5.68 33.01
CA LYS A 77 34.30 6.64 34.10
C LYS A 77 33.84 8.00 33.55
N PHE A 78 34.47 8.47 32.48
CA PHE A 78 34.13 9.71 31.77
C PHE A 78 33.46 9.43 30.42
N ALA A 79 32.56 8.45 30.40
CA ALA A 79 31.95 7.97 29.16
C ALA A 79 31.07 9.02 28.48
N THR A 80 31.41 9.34 27.24
CA THR A 80 30.58 10.09 26.30
C THR A 80 29.85 9.09 25.39
N VAL A 81 28.52 9.11 25.40
CA VAL A 81 27.69 8.18 24.62
C VAL A 81 26.51 8.89 23.96
N GLY A 82 26.25 8.57 22.70
CA GLY A 82 25.07 9.02 21.98
C GLY A 82 24.44 7.91 21.15
N GLY A 83 23.15 8.02 20.83
CA GLY A 83 22.49 7.01 20.00
C GLY A 83 23.01 6.94 18.56
N VAL A 84 23.34 8.09 17.98
CA VAL A 84 23.93 8.20 16.63
C VAL A 84 25.43 8.40 16.73
N THR A 85 25.86 9.41 17.49
CA THR A 85 27.26 9.82 17.59
C THR A 85 27.71 9.92 19.04
N GLY A 86 28.88 9.39 19.40
CA GLY A 86 29.48 9.62 20.71
C GLY A 86 29.80 11.11 20.92
N SER A 87 30.80 11.63 20.20
CA SER A 87 31.17 13.05 20.19
C SER A 87 31.13 13.64 18.79
N ASN A 88 30.60 14.86 18.67
CA ASN A 88 30.44 15.56 17.41
C ASN A 88 31.13 16.93 17.40
N GLU A 89 32.16 17.08 16.58
CA GLU A 89 32.81 18.33 16.17
C GLU A 89 32.42 18.75 14.74
N GLY A 90 31.80 17.85 13.98
CA GLY A 90 31.31 18.08 12.62
C GLY A 90 29.81 18.36 12.57
N SER A 91 29.12 17.78 11.57
CA SER A 91 27.67 17.91 11.41
C SER A 91 26.93 16.57 11.53
N VAL A 92 25.79 16.60 12.22
CA VAL A 92 24.80 15.51 12.28
C VAL A 92 23.47 16.06 11.81
N THR A 93 23.00 15.62 10.65
CA THR A 93 21.84 16.19 9.95
C THR A 93 20.83 15.11 9.57
N ASN A 94 19.55 15.35 9.81
CA ASN A 94 18.47 14.41 9.47
C ASN A 94 18.73 13.00 10.03
N CYS A 95 19.18 12.89 11.28
CA CYS A 95 19.50 11.61 11.90
C CYS A 95 18.57 11.31 13.06
N TYR A 96 18.37 10.02 13.35
CA TYR A 96 17.58 9.67 14.53
C TYR A 96 18.08 8.46 15.29
N ASN A 97 17.70 8.40 16.57
CA ASN A 97 17.89 7.24 17.41
C ASN A 97 16.55 6.71 17.92
N SER A 98 16.31 5.42 17.73
CA SER A 98 15.22 4.66 18.36
C SER A 98 15.73 3.56 19.30
N GLY A 99 17.04 3.30 19.28
CA GLY A 99 17.69 2.29 20.11
C GLY A 99 17.96 2.76 21.54
N SER A 100 18.27 1.82 22.44
CA SER A 100 18.60 2.16 23.82
C SER A 100 20.02 2.73 23.92
N VAL A 101 20.18 3.83 24.63
CA VAL A 101 21.47 4.41 25.01
C VAL A 101 21.67 4.22 26.52
N ASN A 102 22.68 3.46 26.92
CA ASN A 102 22.94 3.17 28.32
C ASN A 102 24.39 3.47 28.70
N THR A 103 24.60 3.96 29.92
CA THR A 103 25.96 4.06 30.48
C THR A 103 26.01 3.74 31.96
N THR A 104 27.14 3.21 32.40
CA THR A 104 27.49 3.13 33.82
C THR A 104 28.44 4.25 34.28
N GLY A 105 28.90 5.08 33.33
CA GLY A 105 29.82 6.20 33.54
C GLY A 105 29.18 7.52 33.95
N GLU A 106 30.00 8.50 34.32
CA GLU A 106 29.60 9.76 34.93
C GLU A 106 29.98 10.97 34.05
N TYR A 107 29.45 11.04 32.82
CA TYR A 107 29.72 12.16 31.91
C TYR A 107 28.55 12.46 30.96
N TYR A 108 28.74 12.50 29.65
CA TYR A 108 27.74 13.01 28.70
C TYR A 108 26.96 11.90 28.02
N VAL A 109 25.63 11.94 28.14
CA VAL A 109 24.71 10.94 27.62
C VAL A 109 23.61 11.63 26.82
N GLY A 110 23.58 11.40 25.51
CA GLY A 110 22.57 11.99 24.63
C GLY A 110 21.77 10.95 23.85
N GLY A 111 20.51 11.25 23.56
CA GLY A 111 19.72 10.39 22.69
C GLY A 111 20.25 10.33 21.26
N VAL A 112 20.75 11.44 20.72
CA VAL A 112 21.38 11.49 19.38
C VAL A 112 22.90 11.60 19.51
N THR A 113 23.38 12.61 20.25
CA THR A 113 24.82 12.88 20.40
C THR A 113 25.20 13.01 21.87
N GLY A 114 26.25 12.34 22.32
CA GLY A 114 26.73 12.49 23.70
C GLY A 114 27.23 13.90 23.99
N SER A 115 28.29 14.32 23.29
CA SER A 115 28.87 15.67 23.37
C SER A 115 28.82 16.35 22.00
N ASN A 116 28.39 17.61 21.95
CA ASN A 116 28.30 18.38 20.71
C ASN A 116 29.10 19.69 20.78
N GLY A 117 30.23 19.75 20.06
CA GLY A 117 30.95 20.97 19.71
C GLY A 117 30.62 21.51 18.30
N GLY A 118 30.02 20.68 17.44
CA GLY A 118 29.60 21.01 16.08
C GLY A 118 28.12 21.37 15.94
N SER A 119 27.45 20.87 14.89
CA SER A 119 26.01 21.09 14.65
C SER A 119 25.18 19.80 14.67
N VAL A 120 24.01 19.87 15.32
CA VAL A 120 22.95 18.85 15.28
C VAL A 120 21.70 19.49 14.74
N THR A 121 21.22 19.03 13.57
CA THR A 121 20.10 19.67 12.84
C THR A 121 19.07 18.64 12.38
N ASN A 122 17.78 18.93 12.58
CA ASN A 122 16.67 18.08 12.16
C ASN A 122 16.81 16.63 12.65
N CYS A 123 17.22 16.44 13.89
CA CYS A 123 17.43 15.11 14.46
C CYS A 123 16.37 14.78 15.50
N TYR A 124 16.13 13.50 15.76
CA TYR A 124 15.30 13.14 16.90
C TYR A 124 15.75 11.90 17.66
N ASN A 125 15.30 11.80 18.91
CA ASN A 125 15.43 10.60 19.72
C ASN A 125 14.06 10.11 20.23
N SER A 126 13.75 8.85 19.97
CA SER A 126 12.62 8.14 20.57
C SER A 126 13.07 6.98 21.49
N GLY A 127 14.34 6.60 21.43
CA GLY A 127 14.94 5.54 22.25
C GLY A 127 15.21 5.97 23.69
N SER A 128 15.25 5.02 24.61
CA SER A 128 15.52 5.29 26.03
C SER A 128 16.99 5.66 26.26
N VAL A 129 17.23 6.67 27.10
CA VAL A 129 18.53 7.19 27.49
C VAL A 129 18.68 7.04 28.99
N ASN A 130 19.54 6.10 29.41
CA ASN A 130 19.68 5.70 30.80
C ASN A 130 21.12 5.81 31.28
N THR A 131 21.29 6.19 32.54
CA THR A 131 22.58 6.18 33.23
C THR A 131 22.42 5.69 34.66
N THR A 132 23.40 4.94 35.15
CA THR A 132 23.56 4.66 36.59
C THR A 132 24.63 5.53 37.26
N GLY A 133 25.32 6.38 36.49
CA GLY A 133 26.32 7.31 36.97
C GLY A 133 25.70 8.46 37.77
N LYS A 134 26.36 8.90 38.84
CA LYS A 134 25.80 9.93 39.74
C LYS A 134 26.00 11.36 39.26
N TYR A 135 26.97 11.59 38.38
CA TYR A 135 27.35 12.92 37.86
C TYR A 135 27.26 12.97 36.33
N SER A 136 26.21 12.39 35.76
CA SER A 136 25.97 12.40 34.32
C SER A 136 25.10 13.58 33.90
N TYR A 137 25.40 14.17 32.75
CA TYR A 137 24.50 15.05 32.02
C TYR A 137 23.75 14.22 30.99
N VAL A 138 22.42 14.21 31.12
CA VAL A 138 21.55 13.38 30.30
C VAL A 138 20.58 14.28 29.57
N GLY A 139 20.67 14.27 28.24
CA GLY A 139 19.78 15.04 27.39
C GLY A 139 19.08 14.16 26.35
N GLY A 140 17.85 14.56 26.03
CA GLY A 140 17.02 13.82 25.09
C GLY A 140 17.60 13.79 23.68
N VAL A 141 18.28 14.86 23.24
CA VAL A 141 18.99 14.93 21.95
C VAL A 141 20.50 14.95 22.18
N THR A 142 20.99 15.94 22.92
CA THR A 142 22.42 16.09 23.25
C THR A 142 22.64 16.02 24.75
N GLY A 143 23.66 15.28 25.22
CA GLY A 143 23.99 15.25 26.66
C GLY A 143 24.69 16.52 27.14
N PHE A 144 25.61 17.05 26.33
CA PHE A 144 26.31 18.30 26.56
C PHE A 144 26.48 19.04 25.23
N ASN A 145 26.22 20.35 25.23
CA ASN A 145 26.23 21.16 24.02
C ASN A 145 27.06 22.44 24.21
N GLU A 146 28.12 22.58 23.40
CA GLU A 146 28.90 23.80 23.20
C GLU A 146 28.73 24.37 21.77
N GLY A 147 28.14 23.60 20.86
CA GLY A 147 27.83 23.99 19.49
C GLY A 147 26.37 24.46 19.31
N SER A 148 25.72 23.97 18.25
CA SER A 148 24.32 24.29 17.93
C SER A 148 23.42 23.07 17.81
N VAL A 149 22.19 23.20 18.34
CA VAL A 149 21.12 22.20 18.21
C VAL A 149 19.89 22.86 17.63
N THR A 150 19.53 22.52 16.40
CA THR A 150 18.43 23.17 15.67
C THR A 150 17.37 22.16 15.25
N ASN A 151 16.10 22.51 15.44
CA ASN A 151 14.93 21.75 14.99
C ASN A 151 15.01 20.26 15.34
N SER A 152 15.44 19.95 16.58
CA SER A 152 15.69 18.58 17.01
C SER A 152 14.85 18.20 18.23
N PHE A 153 14.31 16.97 18.24
CA PHE A 153 13.25 16.59 19.17
C PHE A 153 13.56 15.33 19.96
N ALA A 154 13.08 15.25 21.20
CA ALA A 154 13.18 14.04 22.00
C ALA A 154 11.81 13.62 22.52
N LYS A 155 11.52 12.32 22.55
CA LYS A 155 10.27 11.82 23.11
C LYS A 155 10.22 12.07 24.62
N THR A 156 9.13 12.64 25.14
CA THR A 156 8.94 12.82 26.57
C THR A 156 9.07 11.48 27.29
N GLY A 157 9.88 11.44 28.36
CA GLY A 157 10.19 10.21 29.10
C GLY A 157 11.31 9.36 28.48
N SER A 158 11.89 9.75 27.33
CA SER A 158 13.08 9.06 26.79
C SER A 158 14.34 9.29 27.63
N ALA A 159 14.40 10.37 28.41
CA ALA A 159 15.50 10.68 29.32
C ALA A 159 14.90 11.09 30.68
N GLU A 160 14.97 10.20 31.67
CA GLU A 160 14.23 10.35 32.94
C GLU A 160 14.92 11.25 33.98
N ASN A 161 16.15 11.70 33.73
CA ASN A 161 16.95 12.52 34.66
C ASN A 161 17.55 13.74 33.96
N LEU A 162 16.70 14.67 33.53
CA LEU A 162 17.11 15.88 32.79
C LEU A 162 18.07 16.75 33.62
N ILE A 163 19.36 16.64 33.30
CA ILE A 163 20.36 17.65 33.62
C ILE A 163 20.99 18.02 32.28
N ASP A 164 20.21 18.68 31.43
CA ASP A 164 20.74 19.24 30.19
C ASP A 164 21.60 20.46 30.54
N GLN A 165 22.88 20.41 30.17
CA GLN A 165 23.75 21.57 30.21
C GLN A 165 23.95 22.07 28.78
N ASP A 166 22.99 22.89 28.36
CA ASP A 166 23.09 23.66 27.13
C ASP A 166 23.86 24.96 27.39
N PHE A 167 25.15 24.96 27.06
CA PHE A 167 25.97 26.18 27.01
C PHE A 167 26.01 26.79 25.60
N GLY A 168 25.50 26.07 24.61
CA GLY A 168 25.40 26.47 23.21
C GLY A 168 24.04 27.10 22.86
N ASN A 169 23.74 27.16 21.57
CA ASN A 169 22.48 27.71 21.08
C ASN A 169 21.50 26.58 20.69
N SER A 170 20.33 26.55 21.32
CA SER A 170 19.21 25.67 20.95
C SER A 170 18.05 26.45 20.36
N PHE A 171 17.65 26.13 19.12
CA PHE A 171 16.59 26.81 18.38
C PHE A 171 15.56 25.83 17.81
N GLY A 172 14.29 26.00 18.16
CA GLY A 172 13.19 25.17 17.64
C GLY A 172 13.24 23.71 18.10
N SER A 173 14.07 23.39 19.08
CA SER A 173 14.27 22.04 19.63
C SER A 173 13.47 21.83 20.92
N GLY A 174 13.19 20.58 21.29
CA GLY A 174 12.55 20.29 22.58
C GLY A 174 11.92 18.91 22.71
N PHE A 175 11.27 18.69 23.86
CA PHE A 175 10.54 17.44 24.11
C PHE A 175 9.18 17.44 23.42
N LYS A 176 8.79 16.26 22.93
CA LYS A 176 7.52 16.00 22.26
C LYS A 176 6.87 14.74 22.82
N THR A 177 5.58 14.79 23.04
CA THR A 177 4.81 13.65 23.56
C THR A 177 4.84 12.47 22.59
N GLY A 178 4.56 11.26 23.10
CA GLY A 178 4.41 10.09 22.24
C GLY A 178 3.33 10.28 21.16
N GLU A 179 2.28 11.04 21.47
CA GLU A 179 1.20 11.41 20.54
C GLU A 179 1.69 12.35 19.43
N GLU A 180 2.44 13.40 19.76
CA GLU A 180 3.04 14.30 18.75
C GLU A 180 4.01 13.55 17.83
N PHE A 181 4.70 12.54 18.37
CA PHE A 181 5.56 11.66 17.58
C PHE A 181 4.78 10.73 16.65
N SER A 182 3.55 10.32 17.01
CA SER A 182 2.76 9.37 16.23
C SER A 182 1.73 9.99 15.27
N ASN A 183 1.47 11.29 15.38
CA ASN A 183 0.37 11.94 14.65
C ASN A 183 0.79 12.86 13.49
N GLY A 184 2.05 12.79 13.04
CA GLY A 184 2.57 13.64 11.95
C GLY A 184 3.14 14.98 12.41
N THR A 185 2.91 15.40 13.66
CA THR A 185 3.38 16.71 14.15
C THR A 185 4.91 16.80 14.11
N VAL A 186 5.61 15.80 14.64
CA VAL A 186 7.09 15.82 14.63
C VAL A 186 7.64 15.69 13.21
N ALA A 187 7.06 14.84 12.35
CA ALA A 187 7.47 14.73 10.94
C ALA A 187 7.33 16.08 10.21
N ALA A 188 6.22 16.79 10.41
CA ALA A 188 5.99 18.10 9.82
C ALA A 188 6.94 19.17 10.37
N LEU A 189 7.30 19.10 11.66
CA LEU A 189 8.31 19.99 12.24
C LEU A 189 9.68 19.74 11.62
N LEU A 190 10.04 18.48 11.40
CA LEU A 190 11.32 18.09 10.78
C LEU A 190 11.42 18.51 9.30
N HIS A 191 10.30 18.79 8.62
CA HIS A 191 10.29 19.43 7.29
C HIS A 191 10.70 20.91 7.31
N ASN A 192 10.57 21.60 8.45
CA ASN A 192 10.87 23.03 8.50
C ASN A 192 12.37 23.28 8.23
N GLY A 193 12.67 24.06 7.19
CA GLY A 193 14.04 24.45 6.84
C GLY A 193 14.78 23.49 5.90
N ILE A 194 14.10 22.46 5.38
CA ILE A 194 14.58 21.59 4.29
C ILE A 194 13.55 21.53 3.17
N ASP A 195 13.96 21.06 1.99
CA ASP A 195 12.99 20.54 1.02
C ASP A 195 12.30 19.34 1.69
N GLY A 196 10.97 19.33 1.78
CA GLY A 196 10.17 18.38 2.59
C GLY A 196 10.24 16.93 2.13
N SER A 197 11.31 16.54 1.42
CA SER A 197 11.53 15.27 0.75
C SER A 197 12.26 14.22 1.58
N VAL A 198 12.81 14.57 2.76
CA VAL A 198 13.54 13.60 3.61
C VAL A 198 12.61 12.91 4.59
N TRP A 199 11.96 13.66 5.48
CA TRP A 199 11.17 13.07 6.55
C TRP A 199 9.78 12.65 6.06
N GLY A 200 9.27 11.53 6.53
CA GLY A 200 7.90 11.08 6.28
C GLY A 200 7.34 10.38 7.50
N GLN A 201 6.10 9.91 7.40
CA GLN A 201 5.42 9.15 8.43
C GLN A 201 4.16 8.49 7.87
N ASN A 202 4.02 7.18 8.09
CA ASN A 202 2.77 6.48 7.84
C ASN A 202 1.82 6.64 9.03
N LEU A 203 0.79 7.48 8.88
CA LEU A 203 -0.20 7.75 9.93
C LEU A 203 -1.27 6.65 10.07
N ALA A 204 -1.25 5.63 9.20
CA ALA A 204 -2.14 4.48 9.30
C ALA A 204 -1.74 3.50 10.41
N ASP A 205 -0.46 3.49 10.78
CA ASP A 205 0.09 2.58 11.79
C ASP A 205 -0.04 3.20 13.20
N GLU A 206 -0.57 2.45 14.16
CA GLU A 206 -0.80 2.93 15.54
C GLU A 206 0.48 3.42 16.24
N ILE A 207 1.65 2.91 15.83
CA ILE A 207 2.96 3.25 16.40
C ILE A 207 3.98 3.49 15.28
N SER A 208 3.69 4.39 14.34
CA SER A 208 4.71 4.93 13.44
C SER A 208 5.28 6.23 14.00
N TYR A 209 6.60 6.39 13.95
CA TYR A 209 7.30 7.66 14.17
C TYR A 209 7.87 8.18 12.85
N PRO A 210 8.42 9.41 12.80
CA PRO A 210 8.98 9.94 11.56
C PRO A 210 10.05 9.01 10.98
N ASP A 211 10.09 8.85 9.68
CA ASP A 211 11.06 8.02 8.96
C ASP A 211 11.60 8.74 7.73
N PHE A 212 12.35 8.04 6.87
CA PHE A 212 12.90 8.62 5.64
C PHE A 212 12.02 8.40 4.39
N SER A 213 10.70 8.18 4.56
CA SER A 213 9.79 7.95 3.42
C SER A 213 9.47 9.23 2.62
N GLY A 214 9.79 10.41 3.15
CA GLY A 214 9.57 11.70 2.50
C GLY A 214 8.10 12.13 2.38
N LYS A 215 7.15 11.36 2.93
CA LYS A 215 5.71 11.63 2.83
C LYS A 215 5.02 11.47 4.16
N ILE A 216 4.15 12.42 4.50
CA ILE A 216 3.28 12.34 5.67
C ILE A 216 1.88 12.03 5.16
N GLU A 217 1.45 10.78 5.31
CA GLU A 217 0.21 10.26 4.73
C GLU A 217 -0.34 9.07 5.53
N PHE A 218 -1.62 8.77 5.38
CA PHE A 218 -2.18 7.51 5.84
C PHE A 218 -2.06 6.48 4.70
N ASN A 219 -1.11 5.57 4.78
CA ASN A 219 -0.91 4.52 3.80
C ASN A 219 -1.56 3.21 4.28
N TYR A 220 -2.67 2.86 3.64
CA TYR A 220 -3.46 1.65 3.91
C TYR A 220 -3.27 0.59 2.81
N GLY A 221 -2.06 0.48 2.25
CA GLY A 221 -1.72 -0.46 1.19
C GLY A 221 -2.06 0.09 -0.19
N SER A 222 -3.09 -0.45 -0.87
CA SER A 222 -3.51 0.09 -2.17
C SER A 222 -4.36 1.38 -2.08
N ILE A 223 -4.55 1.93 -0.89
CA ILE A 223 -5.25 3.19 -0.65
C ILE A 223 -4.31 4.10 0.16
N VAL A 224 -4.05 5.30 -0.36
CA VAL A 224 -3.27 6.34 0.33
C VAL A 224 -4.16 7.54 0.55
N ILE A 225 -4.22 8.06 1.78
CA ILE A 225 -4.98 9.26 2.12
C ILE A 225 -4.01 10.34 2.58
N ALA A 226 -4.14 11.54 2.01
CA ALA A 226 -3.33 12.69 2.42
C ALA A 226 -3.51 12.99 3.92
N ALA A 227 -2.47 13.46 4.61
CA ALA A 227 -2.54 13.74 6.05
C ALA A 227 -3.63 14.76 6.43
N ASP A 228 -3.91 15.71 5.54
CA ASP A 228 -5.00 16.70 5.70
C ASP A 228 -6.39 16.18 5.30
N LYS A 229 -6.48 14.90 4.86
CA LYS A 229 -7.68 14.21 4.39
C LYS A 229 -8.36 14.88 3.19
N SER A 230 -7.63 15.72 2.45
CA SER A 230 -8.14 16.37 1.24
C SER A 230 -8.42 15.39 0.10
N LYS A 231 -7.69 14.27 0.04
CA LYS A 231 -7.77 13.29 -1.04
C LYS A 231 -7.43 11.87 -0.57
N ALA A 232 -8.18 10.90 -1.05
CA ALA A 232 -7.77 9.49 -1.10
C ALA A 232 -7.36 9.12 -2.54
N THR A 233 -6.20 8.49 -2.70
CA THR A 233 -5.73 7.94 -3.96
C THR A 233 -5.79 6.41 -3.90
N ILE A 234 -6.51 5.82 -4.85
CA ILE A 234 -6.65 4.38 -5.01
C ILE A 234 -5.66 3.90 -6.07
N LEU A 235 -4.63 3.18 -5.62
CA LEU A 235 -3.51 2.74 -6.43
C LEU A 235 -3.89 1.48 -7.21
N GLY A 236 -4.49 1.64 -8.39
CA GLY A 236 -5.08 0.51 -9.12
C GLY A 236 -4.08 -0.48 -9.74
N ASN A 237 -2.77 -0.19 -9.61
CA ASN A 237 -1.68 -1.09 -9.96
C ASN A 237 -0.97 -1.73 -8.77
N SER A 238 -1.26 -1.31 -7.54
CA SER A 238 -0.67 -1.87 -6.33
C SER A 238 -1.02 -3.35 -6.17
N THR A 239 -0.14 -4.11 -5.50
CA THR A 239 -0.39 -5.48 -5.05
C THR A 239 -0.63 -5.57 -3.55
N GLU A 240 -0.47 -4.46 -2.82
CA GLU A 240 -0.70 -4.39 -1.38
C GLU A 240 -2.20 -4.47 -1.06
N THR A 241 -2.55 -5.12 0.05
CA THR A 241 -3.95 -5.22 0.47
C THR A 241 -4.46 -3.86 0.95
N ALA A 242 -5.61 -3.42 0.44
CA ALA A 242 -6.32 -2.29 1.00
C ALA A 242 -6.87 -2.66 2.39
N ASN A 243 -6.46 -1.94 3.42
CA ASN A 243 -6.97 -2.15 4.78
C ASN A 243 -7.22 -0.82 5.49
N VAL A 244 -8.42 -0.29 5.34
CA VAL A 244 -8.92 0.90 6.05
C VAL A 244 -9.93 0.42 7.08
N PRO A 245 -9.48 0.04 8.31
CA PRO A 245 -10.32 -0.64 9.29
C PRO A 245 -11.39 0.27 9.90
N ASN A 246 -11.11 1.57 9.95
CA ASN A 246 -12.02 2.59 10.46
C ASN A 246 -12.32 3.60 9.35
N PRO A 247 -13.60 3.99 9.14
CA PRO A 247 -13.95 4.94 8.09
C PRO A 247 -13.21 6.28 8.23
N VAL A 248 -12.67 6.77 7.10
CA VAL A 248 -11.98 8.05 6.99
C VAL A 248 -12.72 8.95 6.02
N GLU A 249 -13.25 10.06 6.52
CA GLU A 249 -13.86 11.10 5.67
C GLU A 249 -12.78 11.81 4.83
N VAL A 250 -13.00 11.88 3.53
CA VAL A 250 -12.13 12.58 2.58
C VAL A 250 -12.92 13.48 1.63
N ASN A 251 -12.30 14.58 1.20
CA ASN A 251 -12.96 15.55 0.31
C ASN A 251 -12.99 15.12 -1.16
N SER A 252 -12.06 14.26 -1.58
CA SER A 252 -11.96 13.78 -2.96
C SER A 252 -11.36 12.38 -3.02
N VAL A 253 -11.66 11.66 -4.11
CA VAL A 253 -11.08 10.34 -4.40
C VAL A 253 -10.56 10.31 -5.83
N GLU A 254 -9.36 9.79 -6.02
CA GLU A 254 -8.69 9.62 -7.31
C GLU A 254 -8.34 8.16 -7.55
N PHE A 255 -8.61 7.65 -8.75
CA PHE A 255 -8.21 6.30 -9.17
C PHE A 255 -6.98 6.37 -10.06
N GLU A 256 -5.83 5.99 -9.52
CA GLU A 256 -4.57 5.97 -10.26
C GLU A 256 -4.44 4.64 -11.02
N ARG A 257 -5.24 4.48 -12.07
CA ARG A 257 -5.11 3.41 -13.06
C ARG A 257 -5.57 3.84 -14.44
N THR A 258 -4.82 3.41 -15.44
CA THR A 258 -5.25 3.51 -16.84
C THR A 258 -6.18 2.35 -17.17
N PHE A 259 -7.35 2.69 -17.67
CA PHE A 259 -8.31 1.77 -18.26
C PHE A 259 -8.01 1.71 -19.76
N VAL A 260 -7.84 0.50 -20.29
CA VAL A 260 -7.47 0.30 -21.69
C VAL A 260 -8.65 0.69 -22.59
N ALA A 261 -8.40 1.60 -23.56
CA ALA A 261 -9.31 1.86 -24.68
C ALA A 261 -9.13 0.77 -25.75
N SER A 262 -10.20 0.32 -26.41
CA SER A 262 -10.10 -0.75 -27.41
C SER A 262 -9.29 -0.32 -28.63
N PRO A 263 -8.44 -1.20 -29.19
CA PRO A 263 -7.70 -0.94 -30.43
C PRO A 263 -8.55 -0.68 -31.69
N GLU A 264 -9.89 -0.82 -31.64
CA GLU A 264 -10.74 -0.82 -32.85
C GLU A 264 -12.05 -0.03 -32.70
N GLY A 265 -12.13 0.90 -31.75
CA GLY A 265 -13.35 1.68 -31.48
C GLY A 265 -14.48 0.88 -30.81
N LEU A 266 -14.17 -0.29 -30.26
CA LEU A 266 -15.08 -1.08 -29.41
C LEU A 266 -15.08 -0.54 -27.97
N ASN A 267 -16.15 -0.79 -27.22
CA ASN A 267 -16.18 -0.43 -25.79
C ASN A 267 -15.58 -1.58 -24.98
N ILE A 268 -14.78 -1.27 -23.96
CA ILE A 268 -14.21 -2.25 -23.02
C ILE A 268 -14.84 -2.03 -21.64
N ALA A 269 -15.45 -3.08 -21.09
CA ALA A 269 -15.90 -3.07 -19.71
C ALA A 269 -14.75 -3.45 -18.76
N ASN A 270 -14.70 -2.77 -17.63
CA ASN A 270 -13.75 -3.02 -16.54
C ASN A 270 -14.52 -3.36 -15.26
N THR A 271 -13.83 -3.87 -14.24
CA THR A 271 -14.45 -4.07 -12.93
C THR A 271 -13.85 -3.15 -11.87
N ILE A 272 -14.66 -2.83 -10.86
CA ILE A 272 -14.26 -2.00 -9.74
C ILE A 272 -14.98 -2.44 -8.47
N VAL A 273 -14.31 -2.34 -7.34
CA VAL A 273 -14.94 -2.30 -6.01
C VAL A 273 -14.64 -0.91 -5.46
N LEU A 274 -15.66 -0.21 -4.96
CA LEU A 274 -15.44 1.10 -4.34
C LEU A 274 -15.19 0.92 -2.83
N PRO A 275 -14.22 1.64 -2.25
CA PRO A 275 -14.03 1.66 -0.80
C PRO A 275 -14.90 2.74 -0.14
N PHE A 276 -15.85 3.32 -0.85
CA PHE A 276 -16.72 4.38 -0.35
C PHE A 276 -18.07 4.28 -1.05
N SER A 277 -19.11 4.76 -0.37
CA SER A 277 -20.40 5.00 -0.99
C SER A 277 -20.43 6.40 -1.55
N THR A 278 -21.05 6.55 -2.71
CA THR A 278 -21.26 7.84 -3.36
C THR A 278 -22.40 8.63 -2.72
N ASN A 279 -22.41 9.94 -2.92
CA ASN A 279 -23.45 10.85 -2.44
C ASN A 279 -24.22 11.54 -3.57
N GLU A 280 -25.31 12.21 -3.20
CA GLU A 280 -26.05 13.08 -4.11
C GLU A 280 -25.12 14.14 -4.71
N GLY A 281 -25.25 14.37 -6.02
CA GLY A 281 -24.37 15.27 -6.77
C GLY A 281 -23.09 14.62 -7.30
N THR A 282 -22.80 13.35 -6.94
CA THR A 282 -21.68 12.64 -7.56
C THR A 282 -21.91 12.45 -9.06
N THR A 283 -20.91 12.78 -9.86
CA THR A 283 -20.88 12.54 -11.31
C THR A 283 -19.62 11.78 -11.69
N ALA A 284 -19.68 11.01 -12.77
CA ALA A 284 -18.56 10.22 -13.26
C ALA A 284 -18.50 10.23 -14.79
N ASN A 285 -17.30 10.18 -15.34
CA ASN A 285 -17.06 9.97 -16.78
C ASN A 285 -17.23 8.49 -17.20
N ALA A 286 -18.10 7.76 -16.52
CA ALA A 286 -18.35 6.35 -16.74
C ALA A 286 -19.80 6.00 -16.41
N ASP A 287 -20.28 4.89 -16.95
CA ASP A 287 -21.51 4.23 -16.55
C ASP A 287 -21.18 2.98 -15.74
N PHE A 288 -21.90 2.81 -14.62
CA PHE A 288 -21.73 1.71 -13.68
C PHE A 288 -22.90 0.74 -13.83
N TYR A 289 -22.60 -0.55 -13.81
CA TYR A 289 -23.58 -1.60 -13.99
C TYR A 289 -23.46 -2.63 -12.88
N ALA A 290 -24.58 -2.89 -12.22
CA ALA A 290 -24.73 -3.95 -11.23
C ALA A 290 -24.95 -5.29 -11.94
N PHE A 291 -24.40 -6.35 -11.36
CA PHE A 291 -24.62 -7.72 -11.84
C PHE A 291 -26.04 -8.19 -11.49
N THR A 292 -26.79 -8.67 -12.49
CA THR A 292 -28.18 -9.13 -12.31
C THR A 292 -28.37 -10.63 -12.54
N GLY A 293 -27.30 -11.34 -12.89
CA GLY A 293 -27.31 -12.81 -13.01
C GLY A 293 -26.75 -13.35 -14.32
N VAL A 294 -26.82 -14.67 -14.47
CA VAL A 294 -26.48 -15.37 -15.70
C VAL A 294 -27.68 -16.19 -16.15
N THR A 295 -28.10 -16.02 -17.40
CA THR A 295 -29.16 -16.79 -18.05
C THR A 295 -28.58 -17.83 -19.00
N VAL A 296 -29.30 -18.94 -19.23
CA VAL A 296 -28.89 -19.99 -20.18
C VAL A 296 -30.05 -20.26 -21.13
N GLU A 297 -29.85 -19.97 -22.41
CA GLU A 297 -30.83 -20.20 -23.47
C GLU A 297 -30.15 -20.85 -24.68
N ASP A 298 -30.73 -21.92 -25.23
CA ASP A 298 -30.19 -22.67 -26.37
C ASP A 298 -28.70 -23.07 -26.20
N GLY A 299 -28.29 -23.38 -24.96
CA GLY A 299 -26.90 -23.74 -24.61
C GLY A 299 -25.94 -22.55 -24.57
N VAL A 300 -26.44 -21.31 -24.62
CA VAL A 300 -25.64 -20.09 -24.53
C VAL A 300 -25.82 -19.46 -23.15
N TYR A 301 -24.72 -19.37 -22.42
CA TYR A 301 -24.63 -18.63 -21.16
C TYR A 301 -24.51 -17.14 -21.44
N THR A 302 -25.30 -16.33 -20.74
CA THR A 302 -25.33 -14.86 -20.89
C THR A 302 -25.28 -14.19 -19.53
N ALA A 303 -24.21 -13.46 -19.23
CA ALA A 303 -24.12 -12.63 -18.03
C ALA A 303 -24.76 -11.26 -18.28
N GLU A 304 -25.62 -10.82 -17.36
CA GLU A 304 -26.39 -9.59 -17.48
C GLU A 304 -25.97 -8.56 -16.44
N PHE A 305 -25.76 -7.32 -16.91
CA PHE A 305 -25.40 -6.17 -16.09
C PHE A 305 -26.32 -4.99 -16.40
N ARG A 306 -26.84 -4.32 -15.36
CA ARG A 306 -27.85 -3.26 -15.51
C ARG A 306 -27.44 -1.97 -14.80
N THR A 307 -27.76 -0.81 -15.38
CA THR A 307 -27.52 0.53 -14.78
C THR A 307 -28.48 0.86 -13.63
N GLU A 308 -28.97 -0.14 -12.89
CA GLU A 308 -29.96 0.05 -11.83
C GLU A 308 -29.43 0.93 -10.69
N VAL A 309 -28.11 1.08 -10.60
CA VAL A 309 -27.46 1.90 -9.60
C VAL A 309 -27.10 3.26 -10.18
N LYS A 310 -27.84 4.29 -9.75
CA LYS A 310 -27.45 5.69 -9.99
C LYS A 310 -26.10 5.93 -9.31
N VAL A 311 -25.30 6.84 -9.84
CA VAL A 311 -24.02 7.26 -9.24
C VAL A 311 -24.21 7.86 -7.83
N ALA A 312 -25.42 8.18 -7.38
CA ALA A 312 -25.72 8.56 -5.99
C ALA A 312 -26.06 7.37 -5.06
N ALA A 313 -26.05 6.14 -5.60
CA ALA A 313 -26.43 4.90 -4.94
C ALA A 313 -25.34 3.82 -5.08
N LEU A 314 -24.13 4.17 -5.56
CA LEU A 314 -23.02 3.22 -5.53
C LEU A 314 -22.59 3.03 -4.09
N GLU A 315 -22.45 1.76 -3.69
CA GLU A 315 -22.21 1.38 -2.31
C GLU A 315 -20.77 0.88 -2.13
N ALA A 316 -20.17 1.23 -0.99
CA ALA A 316 -18.89 0.67 -0.58
C ALA A 316 -18.96 -0.87 -0.52
N GLY A 317 -17.92 -1.54 -0.99
CA GLY A 317 -17.81 -3.00 -0.94
C GLY A 317 -18.65 -3.75 -1.97
N VAL A 318 -19.48 -3.06 -2.75
CA VAL A 318 -20.21 -3.66 -3.87
C VAL A 318 -19.33 -3.61 -5.14
N PRO A 319 -19.13 -4.74 -5.82
CA PRO A 319 -18.47 -4.78 -7.12
C PRO A 319 -19.38 -4.34 -8.26
N TYR A 320 -18.83 -3.55 -9.19
CA TYR A 320 -19.51 -3.07 -10.39
C TYR A 320 -18.70 -3.35 -11.65
N ALA A 321 -19.41 -3.52 -12.77
CA ALA A 321 -18.82 -3.37 -14.09
C ALA A 321 -18.91 -1.90 -14.52
N VAL A 322 -17.88 -1.40 -15.21
CA VAL A 322 -17.73 0.02 -15.57
C VAL A 322 -17.37 0.14 -17.03
N ILE A 323 -18.08 1.00 -17.76
CA ILE A 323 -17.75 1.39 -19.13
C ILE A 323 -17.47 2.90 -19.12
N LEU A 324 -16.29 3.30 -19.57
CA LEU A 324 -15.93 4.72 -19.65
C LEU A 324 -16.67 5.43 -20.80
N LYS A 325 -17.02 6.69 -20.59
CA LYS A 325 -17.61 7.57 -21.61
C LYS A 325 -16.50 8.16 -22.48
N GLU A 326 -16.78 8.32 -23.78
CA GLU A 326 -16.01 9.15 -24.74
C GLU A 326 -14.48 9.04 -24.66
N GLU A 327 -13.84 8.08 -25.35
CA GLU A 327 -12.37 7.88 -25.48
C GLU A 327 -11.53 8.00 -24.17
N ALA A 328 -12.17 8.07 -23.00
CA ALA A 328 -11.49 8.29 -21.74
C ALA A 328 -10.66 7.06 -21.38
N THR A 329 -9.46 7.31 -20.88
CA THR A 329 -8.52 6.27 -20.45
C THR A 329 -8.40 6.17 -18.92
N ASN A 330 -9.09 7.04 -18.17
CA ASN A 330 -9.07 7.07 -16.70
C ASN A 330 -10.49 7.28 -16.17
N LEU A 331 -10.80 6.68 -15.02
CA LEU A 331 -12.06 6.90 -14.30
C LEU A 331 -11.91 8.14 -13.41
N ASN A 332 -12.66 9.18 -13.76
CA ASN A 332 -12.77 10.41 -13.00
C ASN A 332 -14.17 10.52 -12.41
N MET A 333 -14.22 10.76 -11.11
CA MET A 333 -15.45 10.99 -10.36
C MET A 333 -15.37 12.35 -9.68
N THR A 334 -16.39 13.18 -9.87
CA THR A 334 -16.57 14.42 -9.11
C THR A 334 -17.56 14.14 -8.00
N LEU A 335 -17.11 14.20 -6.75
CA LEU A 335 -17.94 13.96 -5.57
C LEU A 335 -18.79 15.21 -5.26
N GLY A 336 -20.04 15.00 -4.83
CA GLY A 336 -20.94 16.11 -4.47
C GLY A 336 -20.68 16.67 -3.07
N SER A 337 -20.21 15.81 -2.16
CA SER A 337 -19.74 16.14 -0.82
C SER A 337 -18.62 15.18 -0.40
N PRO A 338 -17.98 15.35 0.78
CA PRO A 338 -17.04 14.37 1.30
C PRO A 338 -17.66 12.96 1.40
N VAL A 339 -16.81 11.94 1.29
CA VAL A 339 -17.19 10.53 1.38
C VAL A 339 -16.36 9.80 2.43
N SER A 340 -16.96 8.75 3.02
CA SER A 340 -16.29 7.87 3.96
C SER A 340 -15.57 6.74 3.23
N VAL A 341 -14.24 6.75 3.26
CA VAL A 341 -13.40 5.68 2.73
C VAL A 341 -13.19 4.62 3.80
N GLN A 342 -13.47 3.36 3.46
CA GLN A 342 -13.37 2.19 4.31
C GLN A 342 -13.19 0.91 3.49
N THR A 343 -12.65 -0.13 4.09
CA THR A 343 -12.63 -1.49 3.52
C THR A 343 -13.48 -2.41 4.38
N ALA A 344 -14.78 -2.12 4.44
CA ALA A 344 -15.78 -2.94 5.13
C ALA A 344 -15.95 -4.31 4.45
N GLU A 345 -16.82 -5.17 4.99
CA GLU A 345 -17.12 -6.46 4.35
C GLU A 345 -17.62 -6.28 2.91
N LEU A 346 -17.14 -7.13 2.01
CA LEU A 346 -17.55 -7.15 0.61
C LEU A 346 -19.00 -7.63 0.50
N ASN A 347 -19.83 -6.87 -0.20
CA ASN A 347 -21.21 -7.24 -0.51
C ASN A 347 -21.30 -7.72 -1.96
N ASN A 348 -20.95 -8.99 -2.16
CA ASN A 348 -20.90 -9.62 -3.49
C ASN A 348 -22.32 -9.99 -3.97
N PRO A 349 -22.81 -9.45 -5.11
CA PRO A 349 -24.10 -9.82 -5.65
C PRO A 349 -24.14 -11.29 -6.07
N LYS A 350 -25.12 -12.03 -5.56
CA LYS A 350 -25.33 -13.44 -5.88
C LYS A 350 -26.71 -13.69 -6.47
N VAL A 351 -26.76 -14.28 -7.65
CA VAL A 351 -28.00 -14.61 -8.38
C VAL A 351 -27.92 -16.04 -8.90
N GLY A 352 -28.78 -16.91 -8.38
CA GLY A 352 -28.72 -18.35 -8.64
C GLY A 352 -27.38 -18.94 -8.19
N ASP A 353 -26.75 -19.69 -9.08
CA ASP A 353 -25.43 -20.30 -8.84
C ASP A 353 -24.28 -19.33 -9.14
N TRP A 354 -24.52 -18.04 -9.41
CA TRP A 354 -23.47 -17.11 -9.83
C TRP A 354 -23.30 -15.97 -8.83
N GLU A 355 -22.06 -15.60 -8.57
CA GLU A 355 -21.68 -14.52 -7.66
C GLU A 355 -20.64 -13.60 -8.31
N PHE A 356 -20.86 -12.29 -8.23
CA PHE A 356 -19.89 -11.29 -8.64
C PHE A 356 -19.12 -10.81 -7.41
N THR A 357 -17.87 -11.24 -7.29
CA THR A 357 -17.05 -11.19 -6.08
C THR A 357 -15.97 -10.11 -6.18
N GLY A 358 -16.01 -9.13 -5.28
CA GLY A 358 -14.95 -8.12 -5.15
C GLY A 358 -13.68 -8.63 -4.44
N SER A 359 -12.62 -7.82 -4.44
CA SER A 359 -11.45 -8.02 -3.57
C SER A 359 -10.78 -6.70 -3.17
N TYR A 360 -10.46 -6.57 -1.88
CA TYR A 360 -9.57 -5.53 -1.35
C TYR A 360 -8.09 -5.96 -1.33
N ALA A 361 -7.82 -7.26 -1.46
CA ALA A 361 -6.48 -7.83 -1.50
C ALA A 361 -6.10 -8.26 -2.91
N ASN A 362 -4.79 -8.39 -3.17
CA ASN A 362 -4.33 -9.15 -4.32
C ASN A 362 -4.70 -10.62 -4.12
N ARG A 363 -5.52 -11.17 -5.02
CA ARG A 363 -5.85 -12.60 -5.01
C ARG A 363 -5.04 -13.29 -6.06
N TYR A 364 -4.46 -14.43 -5.70
CA TYR A 364 -3.77 -15.34 -6.61
C TYR A 364 -4.35 -16.74 -6.42
N TRP A 365 -4.50 -17.49 -7.50
CA TRP A 365 -4.98 -18.87 -7.42
C TRP A 365 -3.90 -19.83 -7.92
N GLU A 366 -3.38 -20.67 -7.02
CA GLU A 366 -2.35 -21.67 -7.33
C GLU A 366 -2.92 -22.92 -8.00
N ASN A 367 -2.09 -23.63 -8.76
CA ASN A 367 -2.44 -24.85 -9.51
C ASN A 367 -2.99 -25.96 -8.58
N GLY A 368 -4.20 -26.46 -8.84
CA GLY A 368 -4.84 -27.53 -8.07
C GLY A 368 -5.81 -27.09 -6.95
N CYS A 369 -6.11 -25.80 -6.82
CA CYS A 369 -7.16 -25.31 -5.92
C CYS A 369 -8.57 -25.71 -6.40
N THR A 370 -9.38 -26.30 -5.52
CA THR A 370 -10.74 -26.80 -5.85
C THR A 370 -11.74 -25.68 -6.21
N ALA A 371 -11.41 -24.42 -5.95
CA ALA A 371 -12.17 -23.25 -6.39
C ALA A 371 -11.85 -22.81 -7.84
N LEU A 372 -10.77 -23.33 -8.45
CA LEU A 372 -10.27 -22.91 -9.78
C LEU A 372 -11.27 -23.15 -10.90
N GLU A 373 -12.08 -24.19 -10.82
CA GLU A 373 -13.03 -24.52 -11.88
C GLU A 373 -14.23 -23.55 -11.93
N CYS A 374 -14.32 -22.64 -10.95
CA CYS A 374 -15.49 -21.84 -10.65
C CYS A 374 -15.24 -20.33 -10.52
N VAL A 375 -13.99 -19.84 -10.61
CA VAL A 375 -13.63 -18.42 -10.40
C VAL A 375 -13.04 -17.83 -11.68
N TYR A 376 -13.29 -16.55 -11.95
CA TYR A 376 -12.71 -15.78 -13.06
C TYR A 376 -11.89 -14.60 -12.45
N GLY A 377 -10.97 -13.89 -13.11
CA GLY A 377 -10.05 -12.93 -12.45
C GLY A 377 -8.99 -12.32 -13.37
N PHE A 378 -8.26 -11.25 -13.03
CA PHE A 378 -7.24 -10.66 -13.93
C PHE A 378 -5.97 -11.51 -14.06
N ALA A 379 -5.18 -11.39 -15.13
CA ALA A 379 -3.93 -12.13 -15.33
C ALA A 379 -2.79 -11.36 -14.69
N ALA A 380 -1.93 -12.05 -13.94
CA ALA A 380 -0.80 -11.43 -13.25
C ALA A 380 0.32 -11.02 -14.23
N ALA A 381 0.49 -11.83 -15.27
CA ALA A 381 1.56 -11.74 -16.26
C ALA A 381 1.03 -12.19 -17.62
N ASP A 382 1.83 -11.95 -18.65
CA ASP A 382 1.58 -12.50 -19.98
C ASP A 382 1.70 -14.03 -19.94
N ASP A 383 0.84 -14.70 -20.68
CA ASP A 383 0.95 -16.14 -20.95
C ASP A 383 2.21 -16.45 -21.75
N VAL A 384 2.81 -17.61 -21.49
CA VAL A 384 3.94 -18.17 -22.24
C VAL A 384 3.59 -18.34 -23.72
N ASP A 385 2.33 -18.65 -24.03
CA ASP A 385 1.83 -18.81 -25.40
C ASP A 385 1.31 -17.50 -26.03
N GLY A 386 1.35 -16.38 -25.29
CA GLY A 386 0.93 -15.06 -25.76
C GLY A 386 -0.58 -14.93 -25.98
N ILE A 387 -1.39 -15.83 -25.41
CA ILE A 387 -2.84 -15.86 -25.62
C ILE A 387 -3.55 -14.79 -24.79
N TYR A 388 -3.05 -14.48 -23.60
CA TYR A 388 -3.51 -13.39 -22.74
C TYR A 388 -2.32 -12.60 -22.19
N LYS A 389 -2.57 -11.32 -21.89
CA LYS A 389 -1.60 -10.37 -21.36
C LYS A 389 -1.87 -10.04 -19.90
N ALA A 390 -0.85 -9.56 -19.20
CA ALA A 390 -1.01 -9.01 -17.86
C ALA A 390 -2.14 -7.96 -17.84
N GLY A 391 -3.15 -8.16 -16.97
CA GLY A 391 -4.34 -7.32 -16.91
C GLY A 391 -5.58 -7.84 -17.66
N ASP A 392 -5.53 -8.99 -18.31
CA ASP A 392 -6.68 -9.67 -18.94
C ASP A 392 -7.50 -10.49 -17.90
N PHE A 393 -8.83 -10.44 -17.87
CA PHE A 393 -9.71 -11.13 -16.89
C PHE A 393 -9.94 -12.70 -17.05
N VAL A 394 -8.89 -13.51 -16.99
CA VAL A 394 -8.86 -14.98 -17.09
C VAL A 394 -9.69 -15.90 -16.12
N LYS A 395 -10.05 -17.15 -16.51
CA LYS A 395 -10.62 -18.20 -15.61
C LYS A 395 -9.53 -18.72 -14.68
N GLY A 396 -9.86 -18.95 -13.41
CA GLY A 396 -9.01 -19.55 -12.38
C GLY A 396 -8.17 -20.71 -12.93
N GLY A 397 -6.88 -20.46 -13.01
CA GLY A 397 -5.78 -21.33 -13.42
C GLY A 397 -4.51 -20.86 -12.70
N SER A 398 -3.36 -21.47 -12.96
CA SER A 398 -2.11 -21.20 -12.21
C SER A 398 -1.60 -19.75 -12.25
N ASP A 399 -2.12 -18.89 -13.14
CA ASP A 399 -1.54 -17.57 -13.43
C ASP A 399 -2.54 -16.41 -13.35
N VAL A 400 -3.66 -16.65 -12.64
CA VAL A 400 -4.71 -15.65 -12.42
C VAL A 400 -4.42 -14.86 -11.15
N SER A 401 -4.34 -13.54 -11.27
CA SER A 401 -4.37 -12.62 -10.13
C SER A 401 -5.36 -11.47 -10.27
N VAL A 402 -6.18 -11.27 -9.25
CA VAL A 402 -7.02 -10.07 -9.18
C VAL A 402 -6.34 -9.08 -8.27
N LYS A 403 -5.82 -7.99 -8.85
CA LYS A 403 -5.32 -6.85 -8.08
C LYS A 403 -6.43 -6.30 -7.15
N PRO A 404 -6.07 -5.66 -6.03
CA PRO A 404 -6.99 -4.95 -5.17
C PRO A 404 -7.99 -4.05 -5.94
N MET A 405 -9.18 -3.86 -5.35
CA MET A 405 -10.24 -2.98 -5.85
C MET A 405 -10.87 -3.42 -7.17
N ARG A 406 -10.79 -4.72 -7.46
CA ARG A 406 -11.35 -5.35 -8.66
C ARG A 406 -12.28 -6.48 -8.29
N ALA A 407 -13.10 -6.89 -9.25
CA ALA A 407 -14.12 -7.90 -9.04
C ALA A 407 -14.11 -8.98 -10.10
N VAL A 408 -14.68 -10.11 -9.74
CA VAL A 408 -14.73 -11.32 -10.53
C VAL A 408 -16.10 -11.94 -10.63
N LEU A 409 -16.44 -12.60 -11.74
CA LEU A 409 -17.58 -13.52 -11.74
C LEU A 409 -17.13 -14.87 -11.15
N SER A 410 -18.02 -15.59 -10.47
CA SER A 410 -17.77 -16.93 -9.96
C SER A 410 -19.07 -17.76 -9.93
N ARG A 411 -18.95 -19.09 -9.97
CA ARG A 411 -20.10 -20.02 -9.93
C ARG A 411 -20.05 -20.91 -8.69
N THR A 412 -21.11 -20.98 -7.88
CA THR A 412 -21.13 -21.68 -6.59
C THR A 412 -21.41 -23.18 -6.67
N SER A 413 -21.60 -23.77 -7.85
CA SER A 413 -21.89 -25.21 -8.00
C SER A 413 -20.64 -26.08 -7.78
N ASP A 414 -20.17 -26.16 -6.53
CA ASP A 414 -19.49 -27.33 -5.90
C ASP A 414 -18.97 -27.07 -4.47
N GLN A 415 -19.60 -26.20 -3.68
CA GLN A 415 -19.28 -26.05 -2.24
C GLN A 415 -19.92 -27.15 -1.35
N SER A 416 -20.52 -28.20 -1.91
CA SER A 416 -20.99 -29.34 -1.11
C SER A 416 -19.86 -30.35 -0.89
N ASN A 417 -19.22 -30.25 0.28
CA ASN A 417 -18.18 -31.10 0.88
C ASN A 417 -16.72 -30.62 0.72
N SER A 418 -16.27 -29.83 1.68
CA SER A 418 -15.21 -30.31 2.59
C SER A 418 -15.10 -29.42 3.82
N GLY A 419 -15.68 -29.89 4.92
CA GLY A 419 -15.19 -29.49 6.23
C GLY A 419 -13.73 -29.94 6.40
N ASN A 420 -12.99 -29.17 7.21
CA ASN A 420 -11.75 -29.54 7.91
C ASN A 420 -11.01 -30.79 7.40
N GLY A 421 -9.88 -30.60 6.73
CA GLY A 421 -8.94 -31.70 6.56
C GLY A 421 -7.83 -31.40 5.59
N MET A 422 -6.63 -31.23 6.13
CA MET A 422 -5.39 -31.41 5.38
C MET A 422 -5.41 -32.73 4.57
N LEU A 423 -4.74 -32.72 3.41
CA LEU A 423 -3.95 -33.79 2.77
C LEU A 423 -4.42 -34.37 1.42
N ARG A 424 -3.40 -34.40 0.53
CA ARG A 424 -2.95 -35.42 -0.45
C ARG A 424 -3.32 -35.25 -1.93
N ALA A 425 -2.24 -35.15 -2.73
CA ALA A 425 -2.20 -35.22 -4.19
C ALA A 425 -2.77 -36.55 -4.73
N PRO A 426 -3.40 -36.56 -5.92
CA PRO A 426 -4.09 -37.76 -6.41
C PRO A 426 -3.17 -38.67 -7.24
N ALA A 427 -3.30 -39.97 -6.98
CA ALA A 427 -2.98 -41.02 -7.95
C ALA A 427 -4.20 -41.25 -8.86
N TYR A 428 -3.90 -41.46 -10.14
CA TYR A 428 -4.80 -41.70 -11.25
C TYR A 428 -5.58 -43.03 -11.13
N ARG A 429 -6.92 -43.01 -11.27
CA ARG A 429 -7.77 -43.90 -12.12
C ARG A 429 -9.24 -43.93 -11.66
N GLY A 430 -10.10 -43.41 -12.53
CA GLY A 430 -11.35 -44.06 -12.98
C GLY A 430 -12.47 -44.28 -11.98
N VAL A 431 -13.34 -43.27 -11.79
CA VAL A 431 -14.81 -43.43 -11.70
C VAL A 431 -15.44 -42.16 -12.28
N SER A 432 -16.35 -42.31 -13.24
CA SER A 432 -17.13 -41.20 -13.81
C SER A 432 -18.04 -40.59 -12.74
N ARG A 433 -17.75 -39.35 -12.33
CA ARG A 433 -18.76 -38.42 -11.83
C ARG A 433 -19.26 -37.62 -13.03
N ALA A 434 -20.58 -37.44 -13.13
CA ALA A 434 -21.16 -36.52 -14.09
C ALA A 434 -20.56 -35.14 -13.81
N ILE A 435 -19.67 -34.72 -14.69
CA ILE A 435 -19.09 -33.39 -14.72
C ILE A 435 -20.26 -32.45 -15.01
N ALA A 436 -20.53 -31.47 -14.14
CA ALA A 436 -21.42 -30.38 -14.50
C ALA A 436 -20.90 -29.80 -15.83
N GLU A 437 -21.79 -29.51 -16.80
CA GLU A 437 -21.40 -28.99 -18.11
C GLU A 437 -20.34 -27.89 -17.96
N ASP A 438 -19.18 -28.12 -18.59
CA ASP A 438 -18.10 -27.14 -18.65
C ASP A 438 -18.66 -25.82 -19.20
N VAL A 439 -18.46 -24.73 -18.45
CA VAL A 439 -18.82 -23.40 -18.94
C VAL A 439 -18.00 -23.13 -20.20
N PRO A 440 -18.61 -22.64 -21.30
CA PRO A 440 -17.89 -22.38 -22.54
C PRO A 440 -16.72 -21.40 -22.37
N GLU A 441 -15.71 -21.48 -23.24
CA GLU A 441 -14.56 -20.54 -23.27
C GLU A 441 -14.99 -19.08 -23.49
N VAL A 442 -16.21 -18.84 -23.95
CA VAL A 442 -16.80 -17.50 -24.13
C VAL A 442 -18.26 -17.54 -23.70
N ILE A 443 -18.67 -16.61 -22.85
CA ILE A 443 -20.09 -16.35 -22.55
C ILE A 443 -20.51 -15.01 -23.16
N ALA A 444 -21.79 -14.89 -23.50
CA ALA A 444 -22.35 -13.62 -23.93
C ALA A 444 -22.46 -12.67 -22.73
N VAL A 445 -22.33 -11.37 -22.99
CA VAL A 445 -22.54 -10.33 -21.99
C VAL A 445 -23.48 -9.28 -22.53
N LEU A 446 -24.47 -8.91 -21.71
CA LEU A 446 -25.44 -7.87 -22.03
C LEU A 446 -25.35 -6.78 -20.97
N PHE A 447 -25.17 -5.55 -21.43
CA PHE A 447 -25.26 -4.36 -20.61
C PHE A 447 -26.54 -3.63 -21.01
N GLY A 448 -27.34 -3.25 -20.04
CA GLY A 448 -28.61 -2.59 -20.31
C GLY A 448 -29.01 -1.58 -19.24
N ASN A 449 -30.10 -0.86 -19.52
CA ASN A 449 -30.71 0.01 -18.54
C ASN A 449 -31.65 -0.78 -17.60
N ALA A 450 -32.13 -0.09 -16.57
CA ALA A 450 -33.07 -0.64 -15.59
C ALA A 450 -34.41 -1.08 -16.20
N ASP A 451 -34.81 -0.52 -17.35
CA ASP A 451 -36.05 -0.85 -18.05
C ASP A 451 -35.95 -2.13 -18.91
N GLY A 452 -34.79 -2.80 -18.87
CA GLY A 452 -34.55 -4.05 -19.59
C GLY A 452 -34.00 -3.87 -21.01
N GLU A 453 -33.86 -2.64 -21.51
CA GLU A 453 -33.28 -2.36 -22.82
C GLU A 453 -31.77 -2.60 -22.81
N VAL A 454 -31.29 -3.41 -23.76
CA VAL A 454 -29.86 -3.72 -23.89
C VAL A 454 -29.19 -2.60 -24.66
N THR A 455 -28.16 -1.97 -24.08
CA THR A 455 -27.38 -0.89 -24.69
C THR A 455 -26.12 -1.42 -25.36
N PHE A 456 -25.48 -2.43 -24.76
CA PHE A 456 -24.33 -3.11 -25.35
C PHE A 456 -24.51 -4.62 -25.35
N VAL A 457 -24.06 -5.23 -26.44
CA VAL A 457 -23.98 -6.67 -26.62
C VAL A 457 -22.52 -7.03 -26.84
N GLY A 458 -22.07 -8.13 -26.27
CA GLY A 458 -20.72 -8.58 -26.52
C GLY A 458 -20.43 -9.96 -26.00
N GLN A 459 -19.13 -10.20 -25.90
CA GLN A 459 -18.57 -11.46 -25.48
C GLN A 459 -17.58 -11.22 -24.36
N MET A 460 -17.67 -12.07 -23.35
CA MET A 460 -16.69 -12.20 -22.30
C MET A 460 -15.95 -13.50 -22.56
N ASN A 461 -14.69 -13.38 -22.96
CA ASN A 461 -13.83 -14.55 -22.98
C ASN A 461 -13.69 -15.05 -21.54
N THR A 462 -14.08 -16.27 -21.24
CA THR A 462 -14.00 -16.78 -19.86
C THR A 462 -12.56 -17.10 -19.48
N ARG A 463 -11.67 -17.33 -20.45
CA ARG A 463 -10.24 -17.59 -20.24
C ARG A 463 -9.38 -16.33 -20.22
N THR A 464 -9.80 -15.19 -20.78
CA THR A 464 -9.02 -13.93 -20.75
C THR A 464 -9.82 -12.74 -20.23
N GLY A 465 -11.11 -12.89 -19.98
CA GLY A 465 -12.05 -11.88 -19.46
C GLY A 465 -12.14 -10.57 -20.17
N ASN A 466 -11.56 -10.52 -21.36
CA ASN A 466 -11.80 -9.44 -22.29
C ASN A 466 -13.30 -9.43 -22.56
N ILE A 467 -13.92 -8.35 -22.08
CA ILE A 467 -15.30 -8.00 -22.39
C ILE A 467 -15.23 -7.02 -23.56
N THR A 468 -15.49 -7.55 -24.75
CA THR A 468 -15.59 -6.74 -25.97
C THR A 468 -17.04 -6.42 -26.23
N LEU A 469 -17.38 -5.13 -26.30
CA LEU A 469 -18.75 -4.65 -26.44
C LEU A 469 -18.95 -3.86 -27.72
N GLU A 470 -20.05 -4.14 -28.40
CA GLU A 470 -20.61 -3.31 -29.46
C GLU A 470 -21.94 -2.69 -29.00
N LYS A 471 -22.24 -1.49 -29.52
CA LYS A 471 -23.56 -0.88 -29.34
C LYS A 471 -24.62 -1.81 -29.91
N ALA A 472 -25.73 -1.97 -29.21
CA ALA A 472 -26.82 -2.85 -29.61
C ALA A 472 -27.68 -2.28 -30.75
N ASP A 473 -27.11 -1.53 -31.70
CA ASP A 473 -27.79 -0.79 -32.78
C ASP A 473 -27.95 -1.59 -34.09
N ARG A 474 -27.53 -2.84 -34.07
CA ARG A 474 -27.45 -3.75 -35.23
C ARG A 474 -27.91 -5.15 -34.84
N TRP A 475 -27.88 -6.06 -35.79
CA TRP A 475 -28.23 -7.46 -35.57
C TRP A 475 -27.08 -8.22 -34.92
N PHE A 476 -27.38 -8.94 -33.84
CA PHE A 476 -26.46 -9.85 -33.15
C PHE A 476 -27.13 -11.21 -32.94
N ASP A 477 -26.35 -12.28 -32.98
CA ASP A 477 -26.82 -13.59 -32.52
C ASP A 477 -26.84 -13.68 -30.98
N MET A 478 -27.42 -14.76 -30.44
CA MET A 478 -27.47 -15.01 -28.99
C MET A 478 -26.09 -15.14 -28.35
N LYS A 479 -25.04 -15.42 -29.12
CA LYS A 479 -23.66 -15.51 -28.65
C LYS A 479 -22.96 -14.14 -28.63
N GLY A 480 -23.67 -13.06 -28.93
CA GLY A 480 -23.14 -11.71 -28.96
C GLY A 480 -22.30 -11.38 -30.19
N ARG A 481 -22.33 -12.22 -31.25
CA ARG A 481 -21.59 -11.95 -32.50
C ARG A 481 -22.42 -11.07 -33.41
N ARG A 482 -21.78 -10.03 -33.94
CA ARG A 482 -22.41 -9.11 -34.89
C ARG A 482 -22.72 -9.80 -36.23
N LEU A 483 -23.89 -9.48 -36.79
CA LEU A 483 -24.37 -9.95 -38.09
C LEU A 483 -24.36 -8.79 -39.09
N ASN A 484 -24.14 -9.12 -40.38
CA ASN A 484 -24.09 -8.14 -41.48
C ASN A 484 -25.48 -7.63 -41.91
N GLY A 485 -26.57 -8.10 -41.29
CA GLY A 485 -27.93 -7.70 -41.62
C GLY A 485 -28.97 -8.57 -40.92
N LYS A 486 -30.25 -8.37 -41.30
CA LYS A 486 -31.36 -9.15 -40.76
C LYS A 486 -31.16 -10.64 -41.05
N PRO A 487 -31.15 -11.51 -40.02
CA PRO A 487 -30.98 -12.94 -40.19
C PRO A 487 -32.17 -13.55 -40.93
N THR A 488 -31.88 -14.53 -41.79
CA THR A 488 -32.86 -15.29 -42.57
C THR A 488 -33.18 -16.65 -41.96
N VAL A 489 -32.34 -17.11 -41.03
CA VAL A 489 -32.49 -18.39 -40.32
C VAL A 489 -33.40 -18.18 -39.11
N LYS A 490 -34.34 -19.11 -38.91
CA LYS A 490 -35.22 -19.12 -37.72
C LYS A 490 -34.39 -19.14 -36.45
N GLY A 491 -34.74 -18.30 -35.49
CA GLY A 491 -34.01 -18.22 -34.23
C GLY A 491 -34.25 -16.90 -33.51
N THR A 492 -33.57 -16.77 -32.38
CA THR A 492 -33.60 -15.60 -31.53
C THR A 492 -32.34 -14.76 -31.76
N TYR A 493 -32.52 -13.44 -31.84
CA TYR A 493 -31.46 -12.48 -32.14
C TYR A 493 -31.67 -11.21 -31.32
N TYR A 494 -30.65 -10.34 -31.27
CA TYR A 494 -30.77 -8.99 -30.75
C TYR A 494 -30.72 -7.98 -31.89
N ASN A 495 -31.57 -6.97 -31.85
CA ASN A 495 -31.54 -5.83 -32.77
C ASN A 495 -32.10 -4.57 -32.11
N ASN A 496 -31.40 -3.44 -32.21
CA ASN A 496 -31.76 -2.18 -31.56
C ASN A 496 -32.10 -2.38 -30.07
N GLY A 497 -31.22 -3.08 -29.35
CA GLY A 497 -31.32 -3.32 -27.91
C GLY A 497 -32.44 -4.27 -27.47
N LYS A 498 -33.15 -4.88 -28.43
CA LYS A 498 -34.32 -5.72 -28.16
C LYS A 498 -34.12 -7.14 -28.69
N LYS A 499 -34.65 -8.10 -27.96
CA LYS A 499 -34.73 -9.50 -28.38
C LYS A 499 -35.77 -9.63 -29.50
N VAL A 500 -35.40 -10.23 -30.63
CA VAL A 500 -36.24 -10.39 -31.83
C VAL A 500 -36.23 -11.86 -32.25
N ILE A 501 -37.42 -12.43 -32.47
CA ILE A 501 -37.59 -13.80 -32.95
C ILE A 501 -37.88 -13.78 -34.45
N ILE A 502 -37.03 -14.44 -35.24
CA ILE A 502 -37.26 -14.70 -36.66
C ILE A 502 -37.95 -16.07 -36.76
N LYS A 503 -39.17 -16.06 -37.31
CA LYS A 503 -40.07 -17.23 -37.39
C LYS A 503 -39.97 -18.01 -38.68
#